data_AF-A0A1A7KGS4-F1
#
_entry.id   AF-A0A1A7KGS4-F1
#
_cell.length_a   1.000
_cell.length_b   1.000
_cell.length_c   1.000
_cell.angle_alpha   90.00
_cell.angle_beta   90.00
_cell.angle_gamma   90.00
#
_symmetry.space_group_name_H-M   'P 1'
#
loop_
_entity.id
_entity.type
_entity.pdbx_description
1 polymer ?
#
loop_
_entity_poly.entity_id
_entity_poly.type
_entity_poly.pdbx_seq_one_letter_code
_entity_poly.pdbx_strand_id
1 'polypeptide(L)'
;MDKKTTDNQNDKTLLLEGIMKKVETFHLTPYEISKNTGLSDTGVRKLLDGKTKNPSFDTLNRIAKYIDTIENSPEKCNEKTVDLELINRKLDFVISKLEKFENRMEANELIQEIMFELQKNSSSPEELKKIEKGLSKKNISS
;
A
#
# COMPACT_ATOMS: atom_id res chain seq x y z
N MET A 1 38.24 24.34 -10.85
CA MET A 1 36.81 23.98 -10.95
C MET A 1 36.68 22.56 -10.44
N ASP A 2 36.13 22.43 -9.24
CA ASP A 2 36.18 21.25 -8.37
C ASP A 2 35.30 20.11 -8.84
N LYS A 3 35.91 18.95 -9.13
CA LYS A 3 35.23 17.69 -9.46
C LYS A 3 34.73 16.93 -8.20
N LYS A 4 34.24 17.63 -7.17
CA LYS A 4 33.91 17.00 -5.87
C LYS A 4 32.41 16.84 -5.57
N THR A 5 31.53 17.23 -6.49
CA THR A 5 30.08 17.37 -6.21
C THR A 5 29.20 16.33 -6.90
N THR A 6 29.72 15.61 -7.90
CA THR A 6 28.93 14.69 -8.74
C THR A 6 28.76 13.27 -8.17
N ASP A 7 29.62 12.84 -7.26
CA ASP A 7 29.58 11.46 -6.74
C ASP A 7 28.61 11.31 -5.56
N ASN A 8 28.53 12.32 -4.69
CA ASN A 8 27.74 12.27 -3.45
C ASN A 8 26.21 12.38 -3.68
N GLN A 9 25.78 12.99 -4.79
CA GLN A 9 24.36 13.15 -5.11
C GLN A 9 23.74 11.84 -5.64
N ASN A 10 24.53 11.02 -6.33
CA ASN A 10 24.10 9.71 -6.84
C ASN A 10 23.91 8.72 -5.68
N ASP A 11 24.85 8.68 -4.73
CA ASP A 11 24.77 7.80 -3.55
C ASP A 11 23.53 8.06 -2.70
N LYS A 12 23.18 9.34 -2.52
CA LYS A 12 21.99 9.76 -1.78
C LYS A 12 20.68 9.35 -2.48
N THR A 13 20.67 9.40 -3.80
CA THR A 13 19.51 9.03 -4.62
C THR A 13 19.29 7.52 -4.56
N LEU A 14 20.37 6.73 -4.73
CA LEU A 14 20.34 5.28 -4.58
C LEU A 14 19.90 4.84 -3.17
N LEU A 15 20.36 5.54 -2.13
CA LEU A 15 19.95 5.28 -0.75
C LEU A 15 18.44 5.53 -0.56
N LEU A 16 17.91 6.63 -1.11
CA LEU A 16 16.48 6.93 -1.03
C LEU A 16 15.64 5.87 -1.74
N GLU A 17 16.02 5.47 -2.95
CA GLU A 17 15.34 4.40 -3.70
C GLU A 17 15.36 3.06 -2.95
N GLY A 18 16.51 2.71 -2.37
CA GLY A 18 16.65 1.51 -1.53
C GLY A 18 15.74 1.55 -0.30
N ILE A 19 15.65 2.71 0.38
CA ILE A 19 14.74 2.92 1.50
C ILE A 19 13.29 2.74 1.06
N MET A 20 12.86 3.38 -0.04
CA MET A 20 11.47 3.27 -0.52
C MET A 20 11.08 1.82 -0.80
N LYS A 21 11.95 1.09 -1.50
CA LYS A 21 11.72 -0.32 -1.81
C LYS A 21 11.60 -1.18 -0.54
N LYS A 22 12.48 -0.97 0.44
CA LYS A 22 12.44 -1.72 1.70
C LYS A 22 11.22 -1.34 2.56
N VAL A 23 10.83 -0.06 2.59
CA VAL A 23 9.60 0.40 3.27
C VAL A 23 8.37 -0.30 2.68
N GLU A 24 8.28 -0.40 1.35
CA GLU A 24 7.22 -1.15 0.69
C GLU A 24 7.27 -2.65 1.02
N THR A 25 8.46 -3.25 0.95
CA THR A 25 8.69 -4.69 1.21
C THR A 25 8.31 -5.09 2.64
N PHE A 26 8.65 -4.26 3.62
CA PHE A 26 8.36 -4.49 5.03
C PHE A 26 7.03 -3.87 5.47
N HIS A 27 6.26 -3.27 4.55
CA HIS A 27 4.99 -2.59 4.82
C HIS A 27 5.06 -1.57 5.98
N LEU A 28 6.18 -0.85 6.10
CA LEU A 28 6.40 0.08 7.19
C LEU A 28 5.52 1.33 7.04
N THR A 29 4.82 1.67 8.11
CA THR A 29 4.01 2.88 8.17
C THR A 29 4.87 4.11 8.56
N PRO A 30 4.44 5.33 8.18
CA PRO A 30 5.08 6.55 8.67
C PRO A 30 5.19 6.61 10.20
N TYR A 31 4.16 6.08 10.88
CA TYR A 31 4.10 6.00 12.34
C TYR A 31 5.19 5.09 12.92
N GLU A 32 5.36 3.88 12.39
CA GLU A 32 6.38 2.93 12.86
C GLU A 32 7.79 3.48 12.67
N ILE A 33 8.05 4.06 11.50
CA ILE A 33 9.35 4.68 11.20
C ILE A 33 9.57 5.87 12.13
N SER A 34 8.58 6.76 12.29
CA SER A 34 8.67 7.93 13.18
C SER A 34 8.97 7.54 14.62
N LYS A 35 8.21 6.58 15.15
CA LYS A 35 8.35 6.08 16.53
C LYS A 35 9.72 5.49 16.80
N ASN A 36 10.30 4.77 15.84
CA ASN A 36 11.57 4.06 16.03
C ASN A 36 12.81 4.85 15.60
N THR A 37 12.66 5.94 14.84
CA THR A 37 13.79 6.78 14.36
C THR A 37 13.88 8.14 15.04
N GLY A 38 12.85 8.54 15.80
CA GLY A 38 12.74 9.87 16.40
C GLY A 38 12.51 10.99 15.38
N LEU A 39 12.21 10.65 14.12
CA LEU A 39 11.82 11.61 13.10
C LEU A 39 10.34 11.99 13.28
N SER A 40 9.95 13.20 12.88
CA SER A 40 8.54 13.60 12.90
C SER A 40 7.70 12.76 11.92
N ASP A 41 6.55 12.27 12.35
CA ASP A 41 5.60 11.52 11.51
C ASP A 41 5.24 12.27 10.21
N THR A 42 4.96 13.57 10.31
CA THR A 42 4.69 14.41 9.13
C THR A 42 5.88 14.48 8.17
N GLY A 43 7.11 14.52 8.70
CA GLY A 43 8.33 14.54 7.90
C GLY A 43 8.58 13.20 7.19
N VAL A 44 8.40 12.09 7.90
CA VAL A 44 8.47 10.74 7.34
C VAL A 44 7.40 10.57 6.26
N ARG A 45 6.16 10.97 6.53
CA ARG A 45 5.07 10.87 5.56
C ARG A 45 5.34 11.69 4.29
N LYS A 46 5.84 12.92 4.41
CA LYS A 46 6.24 13.73 3.24
C LYS A 46 7.37 13.10 2.45
N LEU A 47 8.31 12.45 3.13
CA LEU A 47 9.39 11.70 2.49
C LEU A 47 8.82 10.53 1.68
N LEU A 48 8.01 9.68 2.30
CA LEU A 48 7.39 8.51 1.67
C LEU A 48 6.42 8.87 0.53
N ASP A 49 5.67 9.97 0.67
CA ASP A 49 4.79 10.49 -0.38
C ASP A 49 5.57 11.12 -1.57
N GLY A 50 6.91 11.15 -1.55
CA GLY A 50 7.73 11.81 -2.56
C GLY A 50 7.65 13.35 -2.56
N LYS A 51 7.03 13.94 -1.54
CA LYS A 51 6.85 15.40 -1.40
C LYS A 51 8.11 16.11 -0.88
N THR A 52 9.09 15.36 -0.42
CA THR A 52 10.39 15.88 0.02
C THR A 52 11.39 15.85 -1.13
N LYS A 53 11.66 17.02 -1.74
CA LYS A 53 12.56 17.14 -2.91
C LYS A 53 14.03 16.80 -2.63
N ASN A 54 14.50 16.99 -1.40
CA ASN A 54 15.89 16.74 -1.03
C ASN A 54 16.01 16.38 0.46
N PRO A 55 15.65 15.15 0.87
CA PRO A 55 15.71 14.73 2.27
C PRO A 55 17.14 14.83 2.81
N SER A 56 17.36 15.11 4.08
CA SER A 56 18.74 15.19 4.61
C SER A 56 19.40 13.81 4.64
N PHE A 57 20.73 13.74 4.51
CA PHE A 57 21.45 12.46 4.58
C PHE A 57 21.29 11.80 5.95
N ASP A 58 21.27 12.59 7.03
CA ASP A 58 20.99 12.10 8.39
C ASP A 58 19.60 11.45 8.49
N THR A 59 18.58 12.07 7.89
CA THR A 59 17.22 11.50 7.81
C THR A 59 17.23 10.15 7.12
N LEU A 60 17.88 10.04 5.96
CA LEU A 60 17.95 8.78 5.22
C LEU A 60 18.69 7.70 6.01
N ASN A 61 19.83 8.04 6.64
CA ASN A 61 20.59 7.10 7.44
C ASN A 61 19.84 6.58 8.66
N ARG A 62 19.07 7.43 9.34
CA ARG A 62 18.25 6.98 10.49
C ARG A 62 17.20 5.97 10.05
N ILE A 63 16.53 6.23 8.93
CA ILE A 63 15.53 5.31 8.37
C ILE A 63 16.20 4.01 7.90
N ALA A 64 17.33 4.10 7.18
CA ALA A 64 18.08 2.93 6.72
C ALA A 64 18.53 2.05 7.88
N LYS A 65 19.10 2.63 8.94
CA LYS A 65 19.51 1.88 10.15
C LYS A 65 18.34 1.16 10.80
N TYR A 66 17.18 1.82 10.93
CA TYR A 66 15.99 1.17 11.48
C TYR A 66 15.55 -0.02 10.59
N ILE A 67 15.55 0.17 9.27
CA ILE A 67 15.23 -0.91 8.35
C ILE A 67 16.24 -2.06 8.46
N ASP A 68 17.53 -1.76 8.60
CA ASP A 68 18.56 -2.78 8.77
C ASP A 68 18.36 -3.57 10.08
N THR A 69 17.82 -2.95 11.14
CA THR A 69 17.45 -3.69 12.36
C THR A 69 16.28 -4.65 12.15
N ILE A 70 15.37 -4.35 11.22
CA ILE A 70 14.28 -5.25 10.84
C ILE A 70 14.82 -6.40 9.98
N GLU A 71 15.68 -6.08 9.01
CA GLU A 71 16.27 -7.06 8.08
C GLU A 71 17.21 -8.06 8.78
N ASN A 72 17.93 -7.62 9.81
CA ASN A 72 18.89 -8.45 10.55
C ASN A 72 18.35 -8.97 11.89
N SER A 73 17.05 -8.77 12.18
CA SER A 73 16.44 -9.35 13.38
C SER A 73 16.29 -10.88 13.20
N PRO A 74 16.82 -11.71 14.11
CA PRO A 74 16.62 -13.17 14.08
C PRO A 74 15.16 -13.59 14.35
N GLU A 75 14.28 -12.62 14.67
CA GLU A 75 12.87 -12.84 14.94
C GLU A 75 11.99 -12.03 13.96
N LYS A 76 11.41 -12.78 13.02
CA LYS A 76 10.11 -12.58 12.35
C LYS A 76 9.87 -11.32 11.50
N CYS A 77 9.60 -11.57 10.22
CA CYS A 77 8.45 -10.96 9.56
C CYS A 77 7.22 -11.25 10.42
N ASN A 78 6.74 -10.25 11.14
CA ASN A 78 5.40 -10.28 11.70
C ASN A 78 4.46 -10.20 10.50
N GLU A 79 4.13 -11.37 9.98
CA GLU A 79 2.84 -11.65 9.36
C GLU A 79 1.83 -10.75 10.09
N LYS A 80 1.17 -9.83 9.37
CA LYS A 80 -0.06 -9.25 9.89
C LYS A 80 -0.82 -10.46 10.38
N THR A 81 -1.04 -10.61 11.69
CA THR A 81 -2.05 -11.53 12.17
C THR A 81 -3.31 -10.92 11.63
N VAL A 82 -3.63 -11.30 10.39
CA VAL A 82 -4.92 -11.14 9.79
C VAL A 82 -5.84 -11.62 10.88
N ASP A 83 -6.67 -10.72 11.39
CA ASP A 83 -7.63 -11.08 12.42
C ASP A 83 -8.60 -12.05 11.74
N LEU A 84 -8.24 -13.33 11.78
CA LEU A 84 -8.96 -14.43 11.14
C LEU A 84 -10.39 -14.45 11.69
N GLU A 85 -10.58 -14.04 12.94
CA GLU A 85 -11.87 -13.92 13.58
C GLU A 85 -12.72 -12.80 12.94
N LEU A 86 -12.13 -11.64 12.67
CA LEU A 86 -12.79 -10.56 11.94
C LEU A 86 -13.11 -10.92 10.48
N ILE A 87 -12.22 -11.65 9.79
CA ILE A 87 -12.47 -12.12 8.43
C ILE A 87 -13.59 -13.15 8.40
N ASN A 88 -13.55 -14.13 9.29
CA ASN A 88 -14.59 -15.16 9.39
C ASN A 88 -15.95 -14.52 9.69
N ARG A 89 -16.00 -13.55 10.62
CA ARG A 89 -17.24 -12.81 10.91
C ARG A 89 -17.78 -12.04 9.71
N LYS A 90 -16.90 -11.48 8.88
CA LYS A 90 -17.30 -10.80 7.63
C LYS A 90 -17.78 -11.81 6.58
N LEU A 91 -17.14 -12.97 6.47
CA LEU A 91 -17.55 -14.04 5.56
C LEU A 91 -18.91 -14.60 5.94
N ASP A 92 -19.13 -14.92 7.22
CA ASP A 92 -20.43 -15.39 7.72
C ASP A 92 -21.54 -14.38 7.44
N PHE A 93 -21.26 -13.09 7.59
CA PHE A 93 -22.22 -12.05 7.25
C PHE A 93 -22.56 -12.03 5.76
N VAL A 94 -21.57 -12.16 4.88
CA VAL A 94 -21.79 -12.23 3.42
C VAL A 94 -22.56 -13.49 3.05
N ILE A 95 -22.18 -14.66 3.59
CA ILE A 95 -22.86 -15.95 3.36
C ILE A 95 -24.32 -15.86 3.83
N SER A 96 -24.57 -15.34 5.04
CA SER A 96 -25.94 -15.18 5.58
C SER A 96 -26.82 -14.24 4.78
N LYS A 97 -26.23 -13.29 4.04
CA LYS A 97 -26.95 -12.46 3.08
C LYS A 97 -27.21 -13.24 1.80
N LEU A 98 -26.20 -13.95 1.29
CA LEU A 98 -26.29 -14.70 0.04
C LEU A 98 -27.32 -15.85 0.10
N GLU A 99 -27.45 -16.53 1.25
CA GLU A 99 -28.42 -17.61 1.47
C GLU A 99 -29.88 -17.13 1.47
N LYS A 100 -30.13 -15.83 1.62
CA LYS A 100 -31.49 -15.26 1.60
C LYS A 100 -32.01 -14.99 0.20
N PHE A 101 -31.22 -15.24 -0.84
CA PHE A 101 -31.61 -14.98 -2.22
C PHE A 101 -32.04 -16.27 -2.92
N GLU A 102 -33.34 -16.45 -3.07
CA GLU A 102 -33.91 -17.51 -3.92
C GLU A 102 -33.88 -17.13 -5.42
N ASN A 103 -33.76 -15.84 -5.77
CA ASN A 103 -33.88 -15.36 -7.15
C ASN A 103 -32.71 -14.48 -7.62
N ARG A 104 -32.32 -14.68 -8.88
CA ARG A 104 -31.18 -13.99 -9.54
C ARG A 104 -31.31 -12.46 -9.62
N MET A 105 -32.51 -11.92 -9.48
CA MET A 105 -32.78 -10.48 -9.60
C MET A 105 -32.22 -9.70 -8.40
N GLU A 106 -32.40 -10.24 -7.19
CA GLU A 106 -31.94 -9.62 -5.94
C GLU A 106 -30.41 -9.74 -5.78
N ALA A 107 -29.82 -10.83 -6.27
CA ALA A 107 -28.36 -10.98 -6.32
C ALA A 107 -27.70 -9.92 -7.23
N ASN A 108 -28.32 -9.57 -8.35
CA ASN A 108 -27.79 -8.55 -9.26
C ASN A 108 -27.87 -7.13 -8.66
N GLU A 109 -28.93 -6.81 -7.92
CA GLU A 109 -29.04 -5.52 -7.23
C GLU A 109 -27.95 -5.34 -6.17
N LEU A 110 -27.65 -6.38 -5.39
CA LEU A 110 -26.56 -6.36 -4.43
C LEU A 110 -25.18 -6.29 -5.07
N ILE A 111 -24.97 -6.96 -6.21
CA ILE A 111 -23.72 -6.82 -6.97
C ILE A 111 -23.52 -5.36 -7.40
N GLN A 112 -24.58 -4.68 -7.85
CA GLN A 112 -24.52 -3.26 -8.21
C GLN A 112 -24.23 -2.37 -7.00
N GLU A 113 -24.85 -2.64 -5.84
CA GLU A 113 -24.61 -1.87 -4.62
C GLU A 113 -23.20 -2.07 -4.05
N ILE A 114 -22.68 -3.30 -4.09
CA ILE A 114 -21.29 -3.60 -3.74
C ILE A 114 -20.32 -2.90 -4.71
N MET A 115 -20.60 -2.93 -6.01
CA MET A 115 -19.79 -2.20 -7.01
C MET A 115 -19.78 -0.70 -6.73
N PHE A 116 -20.94 -0.12 -6.39
CA PHE A 116 -21.07 1.31 -6.07
C PHE A 116 -20.28 1.70 -4.82
N GLU A 117 -20.38 0.93 -3.74
CA GLU A 117 -19.63 1.21 -2.50
C GLU A 117 -18.12 0.96 -2.66
N LEU A 118 -17.71 0.03 -3.51
CA LEU A 118 -16.31 -0.14 -3.89
C LEU A 118 -15.77 1.06 -4.68
N GLN A 119 -16.54 1.59 -5.64
CA GLN A 119 -16.19 2.78 -6.42
C GLN A 119 -16.05 4.03 -5.55
N LYS A 120 -16.92 4.18 -4.54
CA LYS A 120 -16.92 5.30 -3.60
C LYS A 120 -15.67 5.34 -2.70
N ASN A 121 -15.07 4.19 -2.42
CA ASN A 121 -13.89 4.08 -1.56
C ASN A 121 -12.56 4.04 -2.35
N SER A 122 -12.58 3.80 -3.66
CA SER A 122 -11.39 3.85 -4.53
C SER A 122 -11.25 5.22 -5.22
N SER A 123 -10.38 6.08 -4.70
CA SER A 123 -9.97 7.29 -5.42
C SER A 123 -9.14 6.94 -6.67
N SER A 124 -9.78 6.87 -7.85
CA SER A 124 -9.28 7.38 -9.15
C SER A 124 -10.11 6.80 -10.33
N PRO A 125 -10.76 7.63 -11.16
CA PRO A 125 -11.59 7.20 -12.31
C PRO A 125 -10.86 6.43 -13.43
N GLU A 126 -9.53 6.39 -13.42
CA GLU A 126 -8.74 5.82 -14.53
C GLU A 126 -8.65 4.29 -14.54
N GLU A 127 -8.75 3.65 -13.38
CA GLU A 127 -8.71 2.18 -13.26
C GLU A 127 -10.00 1.52 -13.83
N LEU A 128 -11.14 2.22 -13.74
CA LEU A 128 -12.45 1.74 -14.18
C LEU A 128 -12.54 1.55 -15.72
N LYS A 129 -11.89 2.42 -16.50
CA LYS A 129 -11.88 2.32 -17.97
C LYS A 129 -11.13 1.10 -18.50
N LYS A 130 -10.22 0.50 -17.72
CA LYS A 130 -9.54 -0.76 -18.09
C LYS A 130 -10.43 -1.98 -17.84
N ILE A 131 -11.24 -1.94 -16.79
CA ILE A 131 -12.12 -3.06 -16.41
C ILE A 131 -13.33 -3.14 -17.35
N GLU A 132 -13.97 -2.01 -17.70
CA GLU A 132 -15.08 -1.98 -18.67
C GLU A 132 -14.66 -2.47 -20.07
N LYS A 133 -13.45 -2.10 -20.52
CA LYS A 133 -12.89 -2.58 -21.79
C LYS A 133 -12.58 -4.08 -21.81
N GLY A 134 -12.37 -4.71 -20.64
CA GLY A 134 -12.15 -6.15 -20.52
C GLY A 134 -13.44 -6.96 -20.62
N LEU A 135 -14.55 -6.43 -20.10
CA LEU A 135 -15.86 -7.11 -20.08
C LEU A 135 -16.60 -7.04 -21.43
N SER A 136 -16.45 -5.94 -22.19
CA SER A 136 -17.08 -5.82 -23.52
C SER A 136 -16.53 -6.77 -24.58
N LYS A 137 -15.35 -7.37 -24.39
CA LYS A 137 -14.73 -8.29 -25.37
C LYS A 137 -15.13 -9.76 -25.20
N LYS A 138 -15.84 -10.14 -24.13
CA LYS A 138 -16.24 -11.54 -23.88
C LYS A 138 -17.68 -11.88 -24.28
N ASN A 139 -18.49 -10.92 -24.73
CA ASN A 139 -19.91 -11.15 -25.07
C ASN A 139 -20.25 -11.02 -26.57
N ILE A 140 -19.27 -11.14 -27.47
CA ILE A 140 -19.54 -11.25 -28.92
C ILE A 140 -18.70 -12.39 -29.51
N SER A 141 -19.10 -13.63 -29.22
CA SER A 141 -18.91 -14.76 -30.14
C SER A 141 -19.81 -15.92 -29.67
N SER A 142 -21.07 -15.86 -30.08
CA SER A 142 -21.91 -17.04 -30.32
C SER A 142 -22.61 -16.80 -31.66
#